data_AF-A0A2E8XBS5-F1
#
_entry.id   AF-A0A2E8XBS5-F1
#
_cell.length_a   1.000
_cell.length_b   1.000
_cell.length_c   1.000
_cell.angle_alpha   90.00
_cell.angle_beta   90.00
_cell.angle_gamma   90.00
#
_symmetry.space_group_name_H-M   'P 1'
#
loop_
_entity.id
_entity.type
_entity.pdbx_description
1 polymer ?
#
loop_
_entity_poly.entity_id
_entity_poly.type
_entity_poly.pdbx_seq_one_letter_code
_entity_poly.pdbx_strand_id
1 'polypeptide(L)'
;MIRYLIPIIFLLTILFSSLFFDYWNFVFKLTINNLSELLIFVENKFLLSLIFFTILYLVSTALSLPIGTFLTFLGGYIFGVFIGFFLVVIGATLGAVILFLIIKIGFIKSVESIQRKPGLLNKIKLGMEKDIWSYLFFI
;
A
#
# COMPACT_ATOMS: atom_id res chain seq x y z
N MET A 1 -18.46 -3.95 15.09
CA MET A 1 -17.08 -3.72 15.61
C MET A 1 -16.07 -4.71 15.03
N ILE A 2 -16.35 -6.02 15.03
CA ILE A 2 -15.43 -7.08 14.54
C ILE A 2 -14.97 -6.95 13.07
N ARG A 3 -15.80 -6.41 12.16
CA ARG A 3 -15.47 -6.31 10.73
C ARG A 3 -14.33 -5.33 10.41
N TYR A 4 -14.07 -4.35 11.28
CA TYR A 4 -12.96 -3.40 11.14
C TYR A 4 -11.67 -3.88 11.84
N LEU A 5 -11.78 -4.86 12.75
CA LEU A 5 -10.63 -5.47 13.44
C LEU A 5 -9.85 -6.41 12.52
N ILE A 6 -10.50 -7.06 11.56
CA ILE A 6 -9.87 -8.00 10.61
C ILE A 6 -8.76 -7.33 9.76
N PRO A 7 -8.99 -6.19 9.07
CA PRO A 7 -7.92 -5.54 8.31
C PRO A 7 -6.80 -5.01 9.21
N ILE A 8 -7.12 -4.54 10.42
CA ILE A 8 -6.11 -4.06 11.39
C ILE A 8 -5.25 -5.21 11.89
N ILE A 9 -5.85 -6.35 12.23
CA ILE A 9 -5.13 -7.57 12.65
C ILE A 9 -4.27 -8.10 11.51
N PHE A 10 -4.77 -8.05 10.27
CA PHE A 10 -4.01 -8.44 9.08
C PHE A 10 -2.80 -7.51 8.84
N LEU A 11 -2.98 -6.20 8.98
CA LEU A 11 -1.91 -5.21 8.84
C LEU A 11 -0.87 -5.35 9.96
N LEU A 12 -1.32 -5.61 11.20
CA LEU A 12 -0.45 -5.89 12.33
C LEU A 12 0.30 -7.21 12.19
N THR A 13 -0.32 -8.26 11.65
CA THR A 13 0.37 -9.55 11.41
C THR A 13 1.41 -9.43 10.29
N ILE A 14 1.15 -8.64 9.25
CA ILE A 14 2.15 -8.33 8.21
C ILE A 14 3.33 -7.56 8.81
N LEU A 15 3.06 -6.54 9.63
CA LEU A 15 4.08 -5.76 10.36
C LEU A 15 4.87 -6.64 11.34
N PHE A 16 4.22 -7.53 12.08
CA PHE A 16 4.88 -8.43 13.02
C PHE A 16 5.70 -9.51 12.31
N SER A 17 5.20 -10.01 11.18
CA SER A 17 5.93 -10.93 10.31
C SER A 17 7.22 -10.30 9.77
N SER A 18 7.19 -9.00 9.41
CA SER A 18 8.39 -8.31 8.93
C SER A 18 9.48 -8.13 9.98
N LEU A 19 9.16 -8.24 11.27
CA LEU A 19 10.13 -8.17 12.37
C LEU A 19 10.80 -9.53 12.66
N PHE A 20 10.12 -10.64 12.37
CA PHE A 20 10.61 -11.99 12.65
C PHE A 20 11.26 -12.67 11.44
N PHE A 21 10.88 -12.28 10.23
CA PHE A 21 11.38 -12.87 9.00
C PHE A 21 12.35 -11.90 8.31
N ASP A 22 13.57 -12.34 8.03
CA ASP A 22 14.56 -11.59 7.25
C ASP A 22 14.16 -11.54 5.76
N TYR A 23 13.03 -10.90 5.45
CA TYR A 23 12.54 -10.67 4.09
C TYR A 23 13.62 -10.02 3.23
N TRP A 24 14.38 -9.10 3.82
CA TRP A 24 15.51 -8.45 3.17
C TRP A 24 16.56 -9.46 2.72
N ASN A 25 17.06 -10.34 3.59
CA ASN A 25 18.10 -11.30 3.20
C ASN A 25 17.59 -12.32 2.16
N PHE A 26 16.34 -12.77 2.29
CA PHE A 26 15.77 -13.73 1.34
C PHE A 26 15.62 -13.13 -0.06
N VAL A 27 14.98 -11.96 -0.17
CA VAL A 27 14.74 -11.29 -1.45
C VAL A 27 16.04 -10.80 -2.07
N PHE A 28 16.97 -10.28 -1.27
CA PHE A 28 18.27 -9.80 -1.76
C PHE A 28 19.11 -10.95 -2.32
N LYS A 29 19.17 -12.09 -1.62
CA LYS A 29 19.93 -13.27 -2.06
C LYS A 29 19.33 -13.90 -3.32
N LEU A 30 18.01 -13.96 -3.41
CA LEU A 30 17.30 -14.49 -4.58
C LEU A 30 17.46 -13.59 -5.81
N THR A 31 17.48 -12.26 -5.59
CA THR A 31 17.70 -11.31 -6.68
C THR A 31 19.15 -11.34 -7.15
N ILE A 32 20.13 -11.21 -6.25
CA ILE A 32 21.56 -11.16 -6.61
C ILE A 32 22.02 -12.42 -7.35
N ASN A 33 21.57 -13.60 -6.92
CA ASN A 33 21.95 -14.85 -7.55
C ASN A 33 21.45 -14.98 -9.01
N ASN A 34 20.36 -14.28 -9.36
CA ASN A 34 19.75 -14.32 -10.69
C ASN A 34 19.83 -12.97 -11.41
N LEU A 35 20.64 -12.01 -10.93
CA LEU A 35 20.71 -10.66 -11.51
C LEU A 35 21.15 -10.67 -12.98
N SER A 36 22.10 -11.53 -13.34
CA SER A 36 22.59 -11.65 -14.72
C SER A 36 21.49 -12.11 -15.68
N GLU A 37 20.72 -13.13 -15.30
CA GLU A 37 19.56 -13.61 -16.08
C GLU A 37 18.44 -12.57 -16.16
N LEU A 38 18.22 -11.84 -15.06
CA LEU A 38 17.22 -10.79 -14.98
C LEU A 38 17.55 -9.62 -15.92
N LEU A 39 18.82 -9.20 -15.96
CA LEU A 39 19.28 -8.14 -16.87
C LEU A 39 19.16 -8.57 -18.34
N ILE A 40 19.55 -9.80 -18.68
CA ILE A 40 19.37 -10.36 -20.03
C ILE A 40 17.90 -10.40 -20.42
N PHE A 41 17.00 -10.74 -19.50
CA PHE A 41 15.55 -10.72 -19.76
C PHE A 41 15.03 -9.30 -20.00
N VAL A 42 15.51 -8.32 -19.23
CA VAL A 42 15.14 -6.91 -19.37
C VAL A 42 15.66 -6.34 -20.69
N GLU A 43 16.89 -6.66 -21.09
CA GLU A 43 17.44 -6.25 -22.38
C GLU A 43 16.63 -6.82 -23.55
N ASN A 44 16.27 -8.10 -23.48
CA ASN A 44 15.51 -8.76 -24.55
C ASN A 44 14.03 -8.31 -24.62
N LYS A 45 13.43 -7.91 -23.49
CA LYS A 45 11.99 -7.59 -23.38
C LYS A 45 11.72 -6.34 -22.55
N PHE A 46 12.42 -5.25 -22.86
CA PHE A 46 12.39 -4.01 -22.07
C PHE A 46 10.97 -3.51 -21.75
N LEU A 47 10.12 -3.40 -22.77
CA LEU A 47 8.74 -2.90 -22.64
C LEU A 47 7.87 -3.80 -21.73
N LEU A 48 8.06 -5.12 -21.80
CA LEU A 48 7.34 -6.08 -20.96
C LEU A 48 7.81 -5.98 -19.50
N SER A 49 9.11 -5.80 -19.29
CA SER A 49 9.70 -5.64 -17.96
C SER A 49 9.24 -4.36 -17.26
N LEU A 50 9.06 -3.26 -18.00
CA LEU A 50 8.48 -2.01 -17.46
C LEU A 50 7.07 -2.26 -16.91
N ILE A 51 6.19 -2.85 -17.72
CA ILE A 51 4.79 -3.12 -17.35
C ILE A 51 4.75 -4.07 -16.15
N PHE A 52 5.54 -5.14 -16.19
CA PHE A 52 5.58 -6.13 -15.11
C PHE A 52 6.05 -5.49 -13.80
N PHE A 53 7.11 -4.69 -13.83
CA PHE A 53 7.61 -3.99 -12.65
C PHE A 53 6.57 -3.01 -12.08
N THR A 54 5.90 -2.22 -12.92
CA THR A 54 4.84 -1.31 -12.46
C THR A 54 3.67 -2.05 -11.83
N ILE A 55 3.24 -3.19 -12.39
CA ILE A 55 2.18 -4.02 -11.80
C ILE A 55 2.61 -4.60 -10.45
N LEU A 56 3.85 -5.10 -10.36
CA LEU A 56 4.42 -5.60 -9.10
C LEU A 56 4.42 -4.51 -8.03
N TYR A 57 4.85 -3.30 -8.38
CA TYR A 57 4.87 -2.15 -7.47
C TYR A 57 3.46 -1.72 -7.05
N LEU A 58 2.51 -1.69 -8.00
CA LEU A 58 1.11 -1.39 -7.76
C LEU A 58 0.51 -2.37 -6.75
N VAL A 59 0.72 -3.68 -6.94
CA VAL A 59 0.23 -4.72 -6.03
C VAL A 59 0.88 -4.58 -4.65
N SER A 60 2.19 -4.35 -4.61
CA SER A 60 2.91 -4.10 -3.36
C SER A 60 2.31 -2.91 -2.60
N THR A 61 1.97 -1.84 -3.30
CA THR A 61 1.40 -0.63 -2.70
C THR A 61 -0.05 -0.86 -2.24
N ALA A 62 -0.87 -1.50 -3.07
CA ALA A 62 -2.26 -1.79 -2.75
C ALA A 62 -2.40 -2.76 -1.56
N LEU A 63 -1.47 -3.70 -1.41
CA LEU A 63 -1.42 -4.64 -0.29
C LEU A 63 -0.57 -4.12 0.89
N SER A 64 0.01 -2.92 0.79
CA SER A 64 0.90 -2.32 1.78
C SER A 64 2.05 -3.25 2.23
N LEU A 65 2.61 -4.01 1.29
CA LEU A 65 3.67 -4.97 1.59
C LEU A 65 4.99 -4.25 1.93
N PRO A 66 5.75 -4.73 2.94
CA PRO A 66 7.02 -4.15 3.37
C PRO A 66 8.19 -4.46 2.42
N ILE A 67 7.94 -4.53 1.11
CA ILE A 67 8.93 -4.77 0.05
C ILE A 67 9.07 -3.57 -0.91
N GLY A 68 8.22 -2.55 -0.81
CA GLY A 68 8.20 -1.40 -1.73
C GLY A 68 9.54 -0.64 -1.80
N THR A 69 10.24 -0.51 -0.67
CA THR A 69 11.57 0.10 -0.62
C THR A 69 12.60 -0.71 -1.41
N PHE A 70 12.58 -2.04 -1.29
CA PHE A 70 13.45 -2.92 -2.07
C PHE A 70 13.15 -2.81 -3.57
N LEU A 71 11.87 -2.85 -3.96
CA LEU A 71 11.47 -2.69 -5.36
C LEU A 71 11.92 -1.34 -5.92
N THR A 72 11.85 -0.25 -5.14
CA THR A 72 12.32 1.08 -5.57
C THR A 72 13.81 1.06 -5.90
N PHE A 73 14.65 0.47 -5.04
CA PHE A 73 16.08 0.33 -5.31
C PHE A 73 16.34 -0.55 -6.53
N LEU A 74 15.65 -1.68 -6.61
CA LEU A 74 15.77 -2.61 -7.74
C LEU A 74 15.39 -1.94 -9.07
N GLY A 75 14.29 -1.19 -9.08
CA GLY A 75 13.82 -0.46 -10.27
C GLY A 75 14.81 0.61 -10.72
N GLY A 76 15.39 1.35 -9.78
CA GLY A 76 16.46 2.31 -10.08
C GLY A 76 17.73 1.67 -10.61
N TYR A 77 18.07 0.46 -10.15
CA TYR A 77 19.22 -0.31 -10.63
C TYR A 77 18.99 -0.90 -12.03
N ILE A 78 17.82 -1.50 -12.27
CA ILE A 78 17.50 -2.20 -13.53
C ILE A 78 17.17 -1.24 -14.67
N PHE A 79 16.33 -0.22 -14.40
CA PHE A 79 15.81 0.68 -15.43
C PHE A 79 16.51 2.04 -15.45
N GLY A 80 17.39 2.31 -14.49
CA GLY A 80 17.99 3.61 -14.27
C GLY A 80 17.10 4.54 -13.43
N VAL A 81 17.70 5.60 -12.90
CA VAL A 81 17.07 6.50 -11.91
C VAL A 81 15.80 7.15 -12.45
N PHE A 82 15.84 7.70 -13.67
CA PHE A 82 14.69 8.44 -14.22
C PHE A 82 13.51 7.52 -14.57
N ILE A 83 13.76 6.46 -15.33
CA ILE A 83 12.70 5.53 -15.75
C ILE A 83 12.16 4.79 -14.53
N GLY A 84 13.03 4.28 -13.66
CA GLY A 84 12.65 3.64 -12.40
C GLY A 84 11.79 4.55 -11.52
N PHE A 85 12.16 5.84 -11.39
CA PHE A 85 11.38 6.83 -10.65
C PHE A 85 9.95 6.95 -11.20
N PHE A 86 9.79 7.13 -12.51
CA PHE A 86 8.45 7.23 -13.11
C PHE A 86 7.62 5.97 -12.91
N LEU A 87 8.20 4.77 -13.08
CA LEU A 87 7.50 3.51 -12.87
C LEU A 87 7.03 3.35 -11.42
N VAL A 88 7.89 3.71 -10.45
CA VAL A 88 7.58 3.65 -9.02
C VAL A 88 6.45 4.62 -8.68
N VAL A 89 6.54 5.88 -9.13
CA VAL A 89 5.50 6.89 -8.85
C VAL A 89 4.16 6.51 -9.47
N ILE A 90 4.16 6.03 -10.71
CA ILE A 90 2.93 5.56 -11.39
C ILE A 90 2.36 4.34 -10.67
N GLY A 91 3.18 3.35 -10.36
CA GLY A 91 2.75 2.14 -9.63
C GLY A 91 2.18 2.47 -8.25
N ALA A 92 2.86 3.33 -7.48
CA ALA A 92 2.43 3.78 -6.17
C ALA A 92 1.08 4.51 -6.23
N THR A 93 0.95 5.46 -7.16
CA THR A 93 -0.27 6.27 -7.32
C THR A 93 -1.45 5.39 -7.70
N LEU A 94 -1.28 4.52 -8.71
CA LEU A 94 -2.34 3.60 -9.13
C LEU A 94 -2.72 2.62 -8.02
N GLY A 95 -1.74 2.06 -7.31
CA GLY A 95 -1.99 1.15 -6.19
C GLY A 95 -2.79 1.81 -5.07
N ALA A 96 -2.42 3.03 -4.69
CA ALA A 96 -3.13 3.82 -3.68
C ALA A 96 -4.56 4.19 -4.13
N VAL A 97 -4.74 4.60 -5.39
CA VAL A 97 -6.06 4.92 -5.95
C VAL A 97 -6.96 3.69 -5.97
N ILE A 98 -6.45 2.52 -6.40
CA ILE A 98 -7.21 1.27 -6.42
C ILE A 98 -7.62 0.86 -5.00
N LEU A 99 -6.69 0.89 -4.04
CA LEU A 99 -6.98 0.60 -2.65
C LEU A 99 -8.04 1.56 -2.09
N PHE A 100 -7.91 2.85 -2.37
CA PHE A 100 -8.89 3.86 -1.96
C PHE A 100 -10.28 3.58 -2.56
N LEU A 101 -10.38 3.23 -3.84
CA LEU A 101 -11.64 2.89 -4.49
C LEU A 101 -12.28 1.64 -3.87
N ILE A 102 -11.49 0.60 -3.60
CA ILE A 102 -11.95 -0.63 -2.94
C ILE A 102 -12.56 -0.29 -1.57
N ILE A 103 -11.84 0.50 -0.78
CA ILE A 103 -12.30 0.93 0.56
C ILE A 103 -13.55 1.80 0.43
N LYS A 104 -13.57 2.78 -0.48
CA LYS A 104 -14.69 3.70 -0.71
C LYS A 104 -15.97 2.94 -1.07
N ILE A 105 -15.90 2.01 -2.03
CA ILE A 105 -17.04 1.18 -2.44
C ILE A 105 -17.49 0.27 -1.28
N GLY A 106 -16.54 -0.29 -0.51
CA GLY A 106 -16.84 -1.08 0.69
C GLY A 106 -17.53 -0.27 1.80
N PHE A 107 -17.12 0.99 1.99
CA PHE A 107 -17.68 1.90 2.98
C PHE A 107 -19.08 2.39 2.63
N ILE A 108 -19.37 2.65 1.35
CA ILE A 108 -20.71 3.09 0.91
C ILE A 108 -21.78 2.08 1.34
N LYS A 109 -21.50 0.78 1.23
CA LYS A 109 -22.39 -0.29 1.76
C LYS A 109 -22.51 -0.30 3.29
N SER A 110 -21.53 0.23 4.02
CA SER A 110 -21.58 0.31 5.48
C SER A 110 -22.30 1.57 5.98
N VAL A 111 -22.29 2.66 5.22
CA VAL A 111 -22.96 3.93 5.59
C VAL A 111 -24.49 3.77 5.63
N GLU A 112 -25.09 2.96 4.75
CA GLU A 112 -26.52 2.59 4.86
C GLU A 112 -26.87 1.92 6.21
N SER A 113 -25.91 1.22 6.83
CA SER A 113 -26.10 0.64 8.17
C SER A 113 -25.93 1.67 9.30
N ILE A 114 -25.16 2.73 9.08
CA ILE A 114 -24.88 3.80 10.05
C ILE A 114 -26.04 4.80 10.15
N GLN A 115 -26.81 5.00 9.07
CA GLN A 115 -28.06 5.79 9.12
C GLN A 115 -29.07 5.27 10.16
N ARG A 116 -28.91 4.02 10.65
CA ARG A 116 -29.74 3.46 11.73
C ARG A 116 -29.31 3.85 13.15
N LYS A 117 -28.19 4.57 13.34
CA LYS A 117 -27.73 5.09 14.66
C LYS A 117 -27.40 6.59 14.62
N PRO A 118 -28.39 7.48 14.46
CA PRO A 118 -28.19 8.93 14.40
C PRO A 118 -27.60 9.55 15.68
N GLY A 119 -27.69 8.88 16.82
CA GLY A 119 -27.28 9.43 18.12
C GLY A 119 -25.77 9.67 18.30
N LEU A 120 -24.90 8.85 17.70
CA LEU A 120 -23.45 9.00 17.86
C LEU A 120 -22.91 10.16 17.03
N LEU A 121 -23.36 10.27 15.78
CA LEU A 121 -23.00 11.38 14.88
C LEU A 121 -23.50 12.72 15.41
N ASN A 122 -24.72 12.77 15.97
CA ASN A 122 -25.22 13.99 16.61
C ASN A 122 -24.46 14.34 17.90
N LYS A 123 -24.02 13.35 18.70
CA LYS A 123 -23.17 13.61 19.87
C LYS A 123 -21.80 14.20 19.49
N ILE A 124 -21.20 13.71 18.40
CA ILE A 124 -19.92 14.23 17.92
C ILE A 124 -20.12 15.66 17.38
N LYS A 125 -21.15 15.91 16.57
CA LYS A 125 -21.50 17.25 16.08
C LYS A 125 -21.70 18.25 17.23
N LEU A 126 -22.51 17.88 18.22
CA LEU A 126 -22.77 18.72 19.38
C LEU A 126 -21.52 18.92 20.25
N GLY A 127 -20.65 17.91 20.35
CA GLY A 127 -19.37 18.01 21.05
C GLY A 127 -18.39 18.96 20.34
N MET A 128 -18.34 18.90 19.01
CA MET A 128 -17.53 19.81 18.20
C MET A 128 -18.05 21.24 18.26
N GLU A 129 -19.36 21.49 18.18
CA GLU A 129 -19.93 22.84 18.33
C GLU A 129 -19.67 23.44 19.70
N LYS A 130 -19.60 22.60 20.75
CA LYS A 130 -19.39 23.06 22.12
C LYS A 130 -17.93 23.42 22.40
N ASP A 131 -16.99 22.67 21.82
CA ASP A 131 -15.56 22.95 22.00
C ASP A 131 -14.71 22.41 20.84
N ILE A 132 -14.63 23.21 19.77
CA ILE A 132 -13.87 22.89 18.55
C ILE A 132 -12.40 22.64 18.86
N TRP A 133 -11.82 23.41 19.79
CA TRP A 133 -10.41 23.34 20.14
C TRP A 133 -10.05 22.00 20.76
N SER A 134 -10.88 21.51 21.70
CA SER A 134 -10.64 20.22 22.34
C SER A 134 -10.73 19.05 21.37
N TYR A 135 -11.53 19.16 20.29
CA TYR A 135 -11.59 18.17 19.22
C TYR A 135 -10.40 18.26 18.25
N LEU A 136 -9.87 19.46 18.00
CA LEU A 136 -8.75 19.69 17.10
C LEU A 136 -7.43 19.14 17.65
N PHE A 137 -7.25 19.14 18.98
CA PHE A 137 -6.06 18.62 19.66
C PHE A 137 -6.10 17.11 19.94
N PHE A 138 -7.21 16.42 19.68
CA PHE A 138 -7.40 15.00 19.98
C PHE A 138 -7.32 14.09 18.74
N ILE A 139 -7.33 14.67 17.53
CA ILE A 139 -7.05 14.00 16.25
C ILE A 139 -5.55 14.08 15.96
#